data_AF-A0A3G8LGM0-F1
#
_entry.id   AF-A0A3G8LGM0-F1
#
_cell.length_a   1.000
_cell.length_b   1.000
_cell.length_c   1.000
_cell.angle_alpha   90.00
_cell.angle_beta   90.00
_cell.angle_gamma   90.00
#
_symmetry.space_group_name_H-M   'P 1'
#
loop_
_entity.id
_entity.type
_entity.pdbx_description
1 polymer ?
#
loop_
_entity_poly.entity_id
_entity_poly.type
_entity_poly.pdbx_seq_one_letter_code
_entity_poly.pdbx_strand_id
1 'polypeptide(L)'
;MPSDLTILTKEIDKMLLLNNEIDKKAIENNNFFRSSNVEFALQDALLKKQSKAILIKKIKEQVDLGNPIIKIFSQINNIFIQAKKIAILKNYYSNEDISKKLNMHIYRLSLFIDFVKKTSIAKINELIKKMTEIDIDFKRGYISEEILLNKVTLELIK
;
A
#
# COMPACT_ATOMS: atom_id res chain seq x y z
N MET A 1 6.47 -9.95 10.20
CA MET A 1 7.87 -9.54 10.47
C MET A 1 8.58 -9.43 9.13
N PRO A 2 9.61 -8.59 8.96
CA PRO A 2 10.48 -8.71 7.80
C PRO A 2 11.00 -10.16 7.81
N SER A 3 10.75 -10.88 6.73
CA SER A 3 10.86 -12.34 6.65
C SER A 3 12.28 -12.87 6.73
N ASP A 4 13.27 -12.01 6.97
CA ASP A 4 14.66 -12.38 6.82
C ASP A 4 15.52 -11.59 7.82
N LEU A 5 15.76 -12.19 8.99
CA LEU A 5 16.73 -11.70 9.97
C LEU A 5 18.10 -11.46 9.31
N THR A 6 18.40 -12.21 8.25
CA THR A 6 19.60 -12.06 7.43
C THR A 6 19.73 -10.68 6.77
N ILE A 7 18.60 -10.06 6.39
CA ILE A 7 18.60 -8.68 5.86
C ILE A 7 18.92 -7.70 6.99
N LEU A 8 18.36 -7.93 8.18
CA LEU A 8 18.61 -7.11 9.36
C LEU A 8 20.09 -7.16 9.77
N THR A 9 20.68 -8.36 9.82
CA THR A 9 22.09 -8.57 10.16
C THR A 9 23.02 -7.88 9.16
N LYS A 10 22.80 -8.11 7.86
CA LYS A 10 23.58 -7.46 6.80
C LYS A 10 23.50 -5.93 6.85
N GLU A 11 22.39 -5.39 7.32
CA GLU A 11 22.19 -3.95 7.42
C GLU A 11 22.89 -3.37 8.65
N ILE A 12 22.85 -4.07 9.78
CA ILE A 12 23.65 -3.73 10.97
C ILE A 12 25.14 -3.74 10.61
N ASP A 13 25.61 -4.76 9.88
CA ASP A 13 27.00 -4.87 9.46
C ASP A 13 27.42 -3.68 8.57
N LYS A 14 26.57 -3.27 7.61
CA LYS A 14 26.83 -2.09 6.78
C LYS A 14 26.85 -0.79 7.59
N MET A 15 25.97 -0.65 8.58
CA MET A 15 25.92 0.55 9.40
C MET A 15 27.16 0.65 10.30
N LEU A 16 27.64 -0.48 10.83
CA LEU A 16 28.89 -0.56 11.59
C LEU A 16 30.13 -0.26 10.73
N LEU A 17 30.08 -0.54 9.43
CA LEU A 17 31.16 -0.16 8.50
C LEU A 17 31.22 1.36 8.23
N LEU A 18 30.09 2.06 8.35
CA LEU A 18 29.99 3.50 8.05
C LEU A 18 30.22 4.36 9.30
N ASN A 19 29.73 3.91 10.46
CA ASN A 19 29.91 4.56 11.75
C ASN A 19 30.18 3.50 12.82
N ASN A 20 31.18 3.72 13.68
CA ASN A 20 31.47 2.83 14.81
C ASN A 20 30.31 2.72 15.82
N GLU A 21 29.37 3.66 15.81
CA GLU A 21 28.18 3.67 16.65
C GLU A 21 26.91 3.88 15.80
N ILE A 22 25.92 3.00 15.97
CA ILE A 22 24.61 3.13 15.33
C ILE A 22 23.74 4.03 16.21
N ASP A 23 23.72 5.33 15.91
CA ASP A 23 22.82 6.28 16.56
C ASP A 23 21.51 6.49 15.76
N LYS A 24 20.54 7.17 16.37
CA LYS A 24 19.23 7.43 15.73
C LYS A 24 19.38 8.20 14.40
N LYS A 25 20.36 9.10 14.31
CA LYS A 25 20.64 9.87 13.08
C LYS A 25 21.21 8.97 11.99
N ALA A 26 22.07 8.01 12.32
CA ALA A 26 22.61 7.02 11.40
C ALA A 26 21.49 6.14 10.82
N ILE A 27 20.50 5.76 11.64
CA ILE A 27 19.30 5.02 11.19
C ILE A 27 18.46 5.88 10.24
N GLU A 28 18.19 7.13 10.60
CA GLU A 28 17.35 8.04 9.80
C GLU A 28 18.00 8.44 8.47
N ASN A 29 19.34 8.52 8.42
CA ASN A 29 20.11 8.85 7.22
C ASN A 29 20.40 7.63 6.33
N ASN A 30 20.14 6.41 6.81
CA ASN A 30 20.36 5.22 6.01
C ASN A 30 19.25 5.06 4.96
N ASN A 31 19.59 5.38 3.70
CA ASN A 31 18.68 5.37 2.55
C ASN A 31 18.07 3.99 2.24
N PHE A 32 18.55 2.91 2.85
CA PHE A 32 18.12 1.54 2.58
C PHE A 32 16.74 1.19 3.17
N PHE A 33 16.34 1.80 4.29
CA PHE A 33 14.98 1.63 4.85
C PHE A 33 13.88 2.15 3.93
N ARG A 34 14.22 2.93 2.90
CA ARG A 34 13.26 3.38 1.89
C ARG A 34 12.82 2.19 1.02
N SER A 35 13.72 1.52 0.30
CA SER A 35 13.33 0.64 -0.83
C SER A 35 12.40 -0.53 -0.47
N SER A 36 12.65 -1.24 0.63
CA SER A 36 11.83 -2.40 1.05
C SER A 36 10.53 -2.01 1.76
N ASN A 37 10.44 -0.81 2.33
CA ASN A 37 9.22 -0.30 2.94
C ASN A 37 8.31 0.45 1.97
N VAL A 38 8.80 1.00 0.84
CA VAL A 38 7.93 1.85 0.00
C VAL A 38 6.75 1.06 -0.60
N GLU A 39 6.97 -0.21 -0.98
CA GLU A 39 5.92 -1.06 -1.60
C GLU A 39 4.74 -1.29 -0.64
N PHE A 40 5.02 -1.42 0.67
CA PHE A 40 3.96 -1.47 1.69
C PHE A 40 3.55 -0.09 2.21
N ALA A 41 4.38 0.94 2.07
CA ALA A 41 4.11 2.28 2.61
C ALA A 41 2.88 2.92 1.96
N LEU A 42 2.69 2.74 0.65
CA LEU A 42 1.48 3.23 -0.02
C LEU A 42 0.23 2.51 0.51
N GLN A 43 0.30 1.18 0.63
CA GLN A 43 -0.80 0.40 1.17
C GLN A 43 -1.12 0.78 2.62
N ASP A 44 -0.10 0.97 3.46
CA ASP A 44 -0.24 1.41 4.84
C ASP A 44 -0.86 2.81 4.93
N ALA A 45 -0.38 3.76 4.13
CA ALA A 45 -0.92 5.11 4.08
C ALA A 45 -2.41 5.10 3.73
N LEU A 46 -2.79 4.27 2.75
CA LEU A 46 -4.18 4.14 2.30
C LEU A 46 -5.07 3.47 3.35
N LEU A 47 -4.65 2.33 3.90
CA LEU A 47 -5.40 1.60 4.93
C LEU A 47 -5.54 2.39 6.23
N LYS A 48 -4.50 3.12 6.64
CA LYS A 48 -4.50 3.96 7.84
C LYS A 48 -5.22 5.30 7.64
N LYS A 49 -5.69 5.60 6.42
CA LYS A 49 -6.28 6.90 6.05
C LYS A 49 -5.40 8.08 6.45
N GLN A 50 -4.12 8.01 6.08
CA GLN A 50 -3.23 9.15 6.24
C GLN A 50 -3.69 10.33 5.38
N SER A 51 -3.16 11.53 5.66
CA SER A 51 -3.59 12.75 4.99
C SER A 51 -3.39 12.67 3.47
N LYS A 52 -4.18 13.46 2.72
CA LYS A 52 -4.11 13.56 1.26
C LYS A 52 -2.67 13.85 0.79
N ALA A 53 -1.97 14.74 1.48
CA ALA A 53 -0.58 15.09 1.19
C ALA A 53 0.37 13.88 1.33
N ILE A 54 0.18 13.05 2.36
CA ILE A 54 1.00 11.85 2.55
C ILE A 54 0.69 10.81 1.47
N LEU A 55 -0.58 10.61 1.10
CA LEU A 55 -0.95 9.69 0.02
C LEU A 55 -0.30 10.09 -1.31
N ILE A 56 -0.41 11.36 -1.69
CA ILE A 56 0.21 11.90 -2.92
C ILE A 56 1.73 11.70 -2.87
N LYS A 57 2.36 11.99 -1.72
CA LYS A 57 3.79 11.77 -1.53
C LYS A 57 4.18 10.31 -1.74
N LYS A 58 3.42 9.35 -1.18
CA LYS A 58 3.69 7.92 -1.34
C LYS A 58 3.49 7.40 -2.76
N ILE A 59 2.53 7.95 -3.49
CA ILE A 59 2.35 7.66 -4.92
C ILE A 59 3.55 8.19 -5.72
N LYS A 60 3.97 9.43 -5.46
CA LYS A 60 5.12 10.03 -6.13
C LYS A 60 6.42 9.26 -5.84
N GLU A 61 6.65 8.88 -4.58
CA GLU A 61 7.80 8.04 -4.19
C GLU A 61 7.84 6.73 -5.00
N GLN A 62 6.69 6.10 -5.28
CA GLN A 62 6.64 4.88 -6.11
C GLN A 62 7.06 5.15 -7.56
N VAL A 63 6.65 6.27 -8.14
CA VAL A 63 7.04 6.71 -9.50
C VAL A 63 8.52 7.07 -9.56
N ASP A 64 9.02 7.83 -8.57
CA ASP A 64 10.42 8.25 -8.49
C ASP A 64 11.37 7.05 -8.34
N LEU A 65 10.88 5.93 -7.78
CA LEU A 65 11.59 4.65 -7.72
C LEU A 65 11.56 3.85 -9.04
N GLY A 66 10.92 4.37 -10.09
CA GLY A 66 10.82 3.72 -11.39
C GLY A 66 9.77 2.62 -11.47
N ASN A 67 8.82 2.55 -10.53
CA ASN A 67 7.71 1.58 -10.67
C ASN A 67 6.79 2.01 -11.82
N PRO A 68 6.39 1.07 -12.71
CA PRO A 68 5.41 1.37 -13.75
C PRO A 68 4.10 1.88 -13.16
N ILE A 69 3.49 2.91 -13.75
CA ILE A 69 2.23 3.50 -13.27
C ILE A 69 1.13 2.44 -13.19
N ILE A 70 1.07 1.52 -14.15
CA ILE A 70 0.12 0.42 -14.17
C ILE A 70 0.28 -0.53 -12.95
N LYS A 71 1.51 -0.71 -12.47
CA LYS A 71 1.78 -1.50 -11.26
C LYS A 71 1.26 -0.78 -10.02
N ILE A 72 1.50 0.53 -9.91
CA ILE A 72 1.01 1.37 -8.80
C ILE A 72 -0.52 1.35 -8.77
N PHE A 73 -1.15 1.53 -9.93
CA PHE A 73 -2.60 1.44 -10.09
C PHE A 73 -3.15 0.06 -9.66
N SER A 74 -2.53 -1.03 -10.13
CA SER A 74 -2.92 -2.39 -9.77
C SER A 74 -2.83 -2.62 -8.26
N GLN A 75 -1.76 -2.14 -7.61
CA GLN A 75 -1.61 -2.21 -6.15
C GLN A 75 -2.76 -1.50 -5.44
N ILE A 76 -3.10 -0.27 -5.84
CA ILE A 76 -4.22 0.50 -5.26
C ILE A 76 -5.54 -0.26 -5.42
N ASN A 77 -5.84 -0.75 -6.63
CA ASN A 77 -7.08 -1.45 -6.91
C ASN A 77 -7.20 -2.75 -6.08
N ASN A 78 -6.10 -3.49 -5.94
CA ASN A 78 -6.05 -4.69 -5.12
C ASN A 78 -6.37 -4.41 -3.64
N ILE A 79 -6.04 -3.23 -3.11
CA ILE A 79 -6.41 -2.87 -1.74
C ILE A 79 -7.94 -2.80 -1.60
N PHE A 80 -8.64 -2.17 -2.54
CA PHE A 80 -10.10 -2.08 -2.49
C PHE A 80 -10.78 -3.44 -2.65
N ILE A 81 -10.29 -4.26 -3.60
CA ILE A 81 -10.79 -5.62 -3.81
C ILE A 81 -10.61 -6.46 -2.55
N GLN A 82 -9.44 -6.40 -1.92
CA GLN A 82 -9.17 -7.14 -0.68
C GLN A 82 -9.99 -6.62 0.49
N ALA A 83 -10.17 -5.30 0.61
CA ALA A 83 -11.04 -4.70 1.63
C ALA A 83 -12.48 -5.20 1.48
N LYS A 84 -13.01 -5.24 0.25
CA LYS A 84 -14.33 -5.79 -0.05
C LYS A 84 -14.42 -7.28 0.29
N LYS A 85 -13.42 -8.07 -0.11
CA LYS A 85 -13.36 -9.51 0.19
C LYS A 85 -13.40 -9.76 1.70
N ILE A 86 -12.59 -9.04 2.46
CA ILE A 86 -12.56 -9.10 3.93
C ILE A 86 -13.90 -8.71 4.53
N ALA A 87 -14.52 -7.62 4.05
CA ALA A 87 -15.83 -7.19 4.52
C ALA A 87 -16.91 -8.28 4.35
N ILE A 88 -16.90 -8.98 3.22
CA ILE A 88 -17.83 -10.10 2.96
C ILE A 88 -17.54 -11.27 3.90
N LEU A 89 -16.26 -11.67 4.03
CA LEU A 89 -15.87 -12.80 4.88
C LEU A 89 -16.20 -12.56 6.36
N LYS A 90 -16.17 -11.32 6.83
CA LYS A 90 -16.51 -10.96 8.22
C LYS A 90 -17.95 -11.28 8.61
N ASN A 91 -18.84 -11.50 7.64
CA ASN A 91 -20.21 -11.95 7.92
C ASN A 91 -20.31 -13.43 8.29
N TYR A 92 -19.26 -14.22 8.02
CA TYR A 92 -19.30 -15.68 8.13
C TYR A 92 -18.18 -16.27 8.99
N TYR A 93 -17.10 -15.52 9.23
CA TYR A 93 -15.88 -16.04 9.83
C TYR A 93 -15.30 -15.11 10.90
N SER A 94 -14.62 -15.71 11.89
CA SER A 94 -13.81 -14.98 12.88
C SER A 94 -12.60 -14.30 12.23
N ASN A 95 -11.93 -13.39 12.96
CA ASN A 95 -10.72 -12.75 12.43
C ASN A 95 -9.60 -13.78 12.22
N GLU A 96 -9.49 -14.74 13.13
CA GLU A 96 -8.50 -15.80 13.13
C GLU A 96 -8.70 -16.73 11.92
N ASP A 97 -9.96 -17.08 11.62
CA ASP A 97 -10.29 -17.91 10.46
C ASP A 97 -10.04 -17.17 9.14
N ILE A 98 -10.38 -15.88 9.08
CA ILE A 98 -10.10 -15.04 7.89
C ILE A 98 -8.60 -14.92 7.68
N SER A 99 -7.84 -14.69 8.76
CA SER A 99 -6.37 -14.60 8.73
C SER A 99 -5.76 -15.87 8.14
N LYS A 100 -6.19 -17.05 8.61
CA LYS A 100 -5.77 -18.35 8.06
C LYS A 100 -6.19 -18.53 6.60
N LYS A 101 -7.46 -18.27 6.27
CA LYS A 101 -8.00 -18.45 4.89
C LYS A 101 -7.33 -17.55 3.86
N LEU A 102 -6.97 -16.34 4.24
CA LEU A 102 -6.30 -15.39 3.34
C LEU A 102 -4.79 -15.49 3.38
N ASN A 103 -4.23 -16.38 4.21
CA ASN A 103 -2.80 -16.43 4.55
C ASN A 103 -2.25 -15.02 4.86
N MET A 104 -3.04 -14.25 5.62
CA MET A 104 -2.77 -12.85 5.92
C MET A 104 -2.59 -12.70 7.43
N HIS A 105 -1.48 -12.10 7.86
CA HIS A 105 -1.23 -11.85 9.27
C HIS A 105 -2.36 -11.04 9.94
N ILE A 106 -2.69 -11.37 11.20
CA ILE A 106 -3.83 -10.80 11.93
C ILE A 106 -3.79 -9.27 12.02
N TYR A 107 -2.61 -8.68 12.21
CA TYR A 107 -2.42 -7.22 12.19
C TYR A 107 -2.74 -6.60 10.82
N ARG A 108 -2.42 -7.27 9.72
CA ARG A 108 -2.75 -6.75 8.38
C ARG A 108 -4.26 -6.80 8.16
N LEU A 109 -4.89 -7.90 8.58
CA LEU A 109 -6.34 -8.04 8.55
C LEU A 109 -7.04 -6.95 9.37
N SER A 110 -6.53 -6.61 10.56
CA SER A 110 -7.13 -5.56 11.39
C SER A 110 -7.10 -4.20 10.69
N LEU A 111 -6.00 -3.85 10.00
CA LEU A 111 -5.92 -2.63 9.20
C LEU A 111 -6.99 -2.56 8.10
N PHE A 112 -7.24 -3.67 7.41
CA PHE A 112 -8.31 -3.75 6.40
C PHE A 112 -9.70 -3.62 7.02
N ILE A 113 -9.95 -4.28 8.14
CA ILE A 113 -11.22 -4.19 8.87
C ILE A 113 -11.48 -2.73 9.28
N ASP A 114 -10.49 -2.06 9.85
CA ASP A 114 -10.60 -0.66 10.27
C ASP A 114 -10.79 0.27 9.08
N PHE A 115 -10.10 0.01 7.97
CA PHE A 115 -10.29 0.74 6.72
C PHE A 115 -11.73 0.60 6.19
N VAL A 116 -12.30 -0.60 6.20
CA VAL A 116 -13.70 -0.85 5.79
C VAL A 116 -14.66 -0.09 6.70
N LYS A 117 -14.47 -0.14 8.03
CA LYS A 117 -15.31 0.59 8.99
C LYS A 117 -15.28 2.11 8.73
N LYS A 118 -14.10 2.68 8.50
CA LYS A 118 -13.91 4.12 8.26
C LYS A 118 -14.33 4.60 6.87
N THR A 119 -14.45 3.70 5.90
CA THR A 119 -14.78 4.05 4.50
C THR A 119 -16.21 3.71 4.14
N SER A 120 -16.81 2.72 4.82
CA SER A 120 -18.02 2.00 4.43
C SER A 120 -17.82 1.11 3.20
N ILE A 121 -18.58 0.02 3.15
CA ILE A 121 -18.58 -0.90 2.00
C ILE A 121 -19.15 -0.24 0.74
N ALA A 122 -20.11 0.68 0.88
CA ALA A 122 -20.70 1.42 -0.23
C ALA A 122 -19.66 2.26 -0.97
N LYS A 123 -18.84 3.01 -0.23
CA LYS A 123 -17.76 3.81 -0.82
C LYS A 123 -16.66 2.94 -1.44
N ILE A 124 -16.33 1.81 -0.82
CA ILE A 124 -15.38 0.85 -1.42
C ILE A 124 -15.90 0.33 -2.76
N ASN A 125 -17.19 -0.01 -2.87
CA ASN A 125 -17.80 -0.41 -4.14
C ASN A 125 -17.77 0.71 -5.19
N GLU A 126 -18.04 1.96 -4.78
CA GLU A 126 -17.93 3.14 -5.66
C GLU A 126 -16.49 3.28 -6.20
N LEU A 127 -15.48 3.19 -5.32
CA LEU A 127 -14.08 3.28 -5.71
C LEU A 127 -13.69 2.17 -6.68
N ILE A 128 -14.09 0.92 -6.42
CA ILE A 128 -13.83 -0.20 -7.35
C ILE A 128 -14.44 0.08 -8.72
N LYS A 129 -15.68 0.58 -8.77
CA LYS A 129 -16.34 0.93 -10.04
C LYS A 129 -15.55 1.99 -10.80
N LYS A 130 -15.15 3.07 -10.14
CA LYS A 130 -14.36 4.14 -10.75
C LYS A 130 -12.99 3.67 -11.22
N MET A 131 -12.29 2.86 -10.43
CA MET A 131 -11.02 2.25 -10.85
C MET A 131 -11.22 1.35 -12.08
N THR A 132 -12.34 0.65 -12.16
CA THR A 132 -12.67 -0.19 -13.34
C THR A 132 -12.91 0.66 -14.58
N GLU A 133 -13.64 1.76 -14.48
CA GLU A 133 -13.85 2.71 -15.59
C GLU A 133 -12.50 3.27 -16.08
N ILE A 134 -11.63 3.70 -15.14
CA ILE A 134 -10.29 4.20 -15.45
C ILE A 134 -9.43 3.13 -16.15
N ASP A 135 -9.46 1.88 -15.68
CA ASP A 135 -8.72 0.76 -16.29
C ASP A 135 -9.17 0.47 -17.71
N ILE A 136 -10.49 0.52 -17.97
CA ILE A 136 -11.07 0.34 -19.30
C ILE A 136 -10.59 1.45 -20.24
N ASP A 137 -10.65 2.72 -19.81
CA ASP A 137 -10.21 3.86 -20.60
C ASP A 137 -8.72 3.74 -20.96
N PHE A 138 -7.89 3.32 -20.00
CA PHE A 138 -6.45 3.12 -20.22
C PHE A 138 -6.18 2.00 -21.22
N LYS A 139 -6.81 0.83 -21.04
CA LYS A 139 -6.63 -0.34 -21.91
C LYS A 139 -7.14 -0.11 -23.33
N ARG A 140 -8.13 0.77 -23.51
CA ARG A 140 -8.62 1.19 -24.83
C ARG A 140 -7.76 2.27 -25.49
N GLY A 141 -6.76 2.79 -24.80
CA GLY A 141 -5.89 3.86 -25.29
C GLY A 141 -6.54 5.25 -25.27
N TYR A 142 -7.64 5.43 -24.54
CA TYR A 142 -8.31 6.73 -24.42
C TYR A 142 -7.58 7.69 -23.48
N ILE A 143 -6.74 7.16 -22.59
CA ILE A 143 -5.94 7.95 -21.65
C ILE A 143 -4.49 7.45 -21.63
N SER A 144 -3.54 8.38 -21.43
CA SER A 144 -2.12 8.07 -21.23
C SER A 144 -1.84 7.59 -19.80
N GLU A 145 -0.64 7.06 -19.54
CA GLU A 145 -0.22 6.67 -18.19
C GLU A 145 -0.24 7.84 -17.21
N GLU A 146 0.16 9.05 -17.64
CA GLU A 146 0.11 10.24 -16.80
C GLU A 146 -1.33 10.58 -16.39
N ILE A 147 -2.27 10.52 -17.34
CA ILE A 147 -3.70 10.76 -17.07
C ILE A 147 -4.27 9.67 -16.16
N LEU A 148 -3.87 8.42 -16.34
CA LEU A 148 -4.22 7.31 -15.44
C LEU A 148 -3.81 7.63 -14.00
N LEU A 149 -2.55 8.00 -13.77
CA LEU A 149 -2.03 8.31 -12.44
C LEU A 149 -2.80 9.49 -11.80
N ASN A 150 -3.06 10.54 -12.58
CA ASN A 150 -3.79 11.72 -12.12
C ASN A 150 -5.23 11.39 -11.72
N LYS A 151 -5.96 10.63 -12.56
CA LYS A 151 -7.33 10.20 -12.27
C LYS A 151 -7.40 9.34 -11.02
N VAL A 152 -6.50 8.37 -10.88
CA VAL A 152 -6.44 7.49 -9.71
C VAL A 152 -6.15 8.29 -8.44
N THR A 153 -5.15 9.17 -8.48
CA THR A 153 -4.78 10.04 -7.35
C THR A 153 -5.95 10.92 -6.93
N LEU A 154 -6.68 11.48 -7.90
CA LEU A 154 -7.85 12.32 -7.64
C LEU A 154 -8.97 11.55 -6.92
N GLU A 155 -9.26 10.32 -7.35
CA GLU A 155 -10.27 9.48 -6.70
C GLU A 155 -9.88 9.01 -5.30
N LEU A 156 -8.58 8.96 -4.98
CA LEU A 156 -8.11 8.63 -3.64
C LEU A 156 -8.25 9.79 -2.64
N ILE A 157 -8.21 11.04 -3.12
CA ILE A 157 -8.19 12.22 -2.25
C ILE A 157 -9.52 12.96 -2.19
N LYS A 158 -10.53 12.56 -2.98
CA LYS A 158 -11.90 13.07 -2.90
C LYS A 158 -12.63 12.48 -1.70
#